data_AF-I3YDG0-F1
#
_entry.id   AF-I3YDG0-F1
#
_cell.length_a   1.000
_cell.length_b   1.000
_cell.length_c   1.000
_cell.angle_alpha   90.00
_cell.angle_beta   90.00
_cell.angle_gamma   90.00
#
_symmetry.space_group_name_H-M   'P 1'
#
loop_
_entity.id
_entity.type
_entity.pdbx_description
1 polymer ?
#
loop_
_entity_poly.entity_id
_entity_poly.type
_entity_poly.pdbx_seq_one_letter_code
_entity_poly.pdbx_strand_id
1 'polypeptide(L)' 'MSAQIDYQILLEEVVRTAKAAAEQAVDEPFEHGLKAAYYDILDVVKTQAEVMEVPLSEIGLGDFDPDSLLGPRRAA' A
#
# COMPACT_ATOMS: atom_id res chain seq x y z
N MET A 1 -17.92 17.86 -10.77
CA MET A 1 -17.67 17.44 -9.37
C MET A 1 -17.87 15.94 -9.14
N SER A 2 -18.39 15.15 -10.09
CA SER A 2 -18.53 13.69 -9.96
C SER A 2 -17.21 12.93 -10.15
N ALA A 3 -16.43 13.26 -11.19
CA ALA A 3 -15.21 12.52 -11.53
C ALA A 3 -14.13 12.50 -10.44
N GLN A 4 -14.02 13.56 -9.62
CA GLN A 4 -13.01 13.64 -8.56
C GLN A 4 -13.34 12.70 -7.38
N ILE A 5 -14.64 12.49 -7.09
CA ILE A 5 -15.11 11.53 -6.08
C ILE A 5 -14.84 10.10 -6.58
N ASP A 6 -15.05 9.84 -7.87
CA ASP A 6 -14.82 8.53 -8.47
C ASP A 6 -13.34 8.10 -8.40
N TYR A 7 -12.39 9.03 -8.62
CA TYR A 7 -10.96 8.72 -8.53
C TYR A 7 -10.48 8.41 -7.11
N GLN A 8 -11.00 9.13 -6.11
CA GLN A 8 -10.63 8.90 -4.71
C GLN A 8 -11.11 7.52 -4.23
N ILE A 9 -12.36 7.16 -4.55
CA ILE A 9 -12.92 5.83 -4.25
C ILE A 9 -12.15 4.72 -4.95
N LEU A 10 -11.77 4.92 -6.22
CA LEU A 10 -10.98 3.94 -6.97
C LEU A 10 -9.59 3.73 -6.34
N LEU A 11 -8.95 4.83 -5.89
CA LEU A 11 -7.65 4.78 -5.24
C LEU A 11 -7.74 4.03 -3.90
N GLU A 12 -8.76 4.35 -3.09
CA GLU A 12 -9.05 3.65 -1.84
C GLU A 12 -9.21 2.13 -2.05
N GLU A 13 -9.97 1.72 -3.07
CA GLU A 13 -10.24 0.31 -3.33
C GLU A 13 -8.99 -0.44 -3.84
N VAL A 14 -8.18 0.20 -4.69
CA VAL A 14 -6.91 -0.34 -5.16
C VAL A 14 -5.95 -0.53 -3.98
N VAL A 15 -5.86 0.46 -3.09
CA VAL A 15 -4.99 0.44 -1.91
C VAL A 15 -5.42 -0.66 -0.93
N ARG A 16 -6.72 -0.76 -0.63
CA ARG A 16 -7.27 -1.83 0.22
C ARG A 16 -6.98 -3.22 -0.36
N THR A 17 -7.16 -3.39 -1.67
CA THR A 17 -6.92 -4.66 -2.35
C THR A 17 -5.44 -5.04 -2.35
N ALA A 18 -4.55 -4.08 -2.63
CA ALA A 18 -3.11 -4.29 -2.59
C ALA A 18 -2.62 -4.70 -1.19
N LYS A 19 -3.11 -4.00 -0.15
CA LYS A 19 -2.80 -4.34 1.25
C LYS A 19 -3.25 -5.76 1.60
N ALA A 20 -4.50 -6.13 1.29
CA ALA A 20 -5.03 -7.46 1.60
C ALA A 20 -4.26 -8.58 0.88
N ALA A 21 -3.86 -8.36 -0.37
CA ALA A 21 -3.05 -9.31 -1.12
C ALA A 21 -1.63 -9.46 -0.54
N ALA A 22 -1.02 -8.35 -0.10
CA ALA A 22 0.28 -8.36 0.54
C ALA A 22 0.26 -9.09 1.91
N GLU A 23 -0.80 -8.91 2.69
CA GLU A 23 -0.99 -9.58 3.99
C GLU A 23 -1.25 -11.09 3.85
N GLN A 24 -1.86 -11.53 2.74
CA GLN A 24 -2.18 -12.95 2.47
C GLN A 24 -1.01 -13.73 1.85
N ALA A 25 0.01 -13.04 1.34
CA ALA A 25 1.17 -13.69 0.74
C ALA A 25 1.95 -14.49 1.80
N VAL A 26 2.12 -15.79 1.57
CA VAL A 26 2.86 -16.73 2.43
C VAL A 26 4.38 -16.46 2.31
N ASP A 27 5.18 -17.21 3.06
CA ASP A 27 6.64 -17.00 3.15
C ASP A 27 7.40 -17.84 2.10
N GLU A 28 6.98 -17.77 0.84
CA GLU A 28 7.65 -18.41 -0.30
C GLU A 28 8.48 -17.40 -1.12
N PRO A 29 9.56 -17.84 -1.82
CA PRO A 29 10.43 -16.93 -2.59
C PRO A 29 9.71 -16.10 -3.66
N PHE A 30 8.68 -16.67 -4.30
CA PHE A 30 7.85 -15.94 -5.26
C PHE A 30 7.01 -14.85 -4.57
N GLU A 31 6.49 -15.16 -3.39
CA GLU A 31 5.66 -14.27 -2.60
C GLU A 31 6.45 -13.16 -1.90
N HIS A 32 7.75 -13.34 -1.67
CA HIS A 32 8.66 -12.25 -1.32
C HIS A 32 8.75 -11.19 -2.43
N GLY A 33 8.85 -11.63 -3.69
CA GLY A 33 8.82 -10.71 -4.84
C GLY A 33 7.49 -9.97 -4.94
N LEU A 34 6.38 -10.67 -4.65
CA LEU A 34 5.05 -10.09 -4.65
C LEU A 34 4.86 -9.05 -3.51
N LYS A 35 5.35 -9.35 -2.29
CA LYS A 35 5.36 -8.40 -1.16
C LYS A 35 6.17 -7.15 -1.47
N ALA A 36 7.33 -7.27 -2.10
CA ALA A 36 8.14 -6.13 -2.53
C ALA A 36 7.40 -5.26 -3.57
N ALA A 37 6.72 -5.89 -4.53
CA ALA A 37 5.93 -5.15 -5.52
C ALA A 37 4.75 -4.39 -4.87
N TYR A 38 4.06 -4.99 -3.88
CA TYR A 38 3.01 -4.29 -3.14
C TYR A 38 3.56 -3.19 -2.24
N TYR A 39 4.74 -3.38 -1.63
CA TYR A 39 5.44 -2.33 -0.90
C TYR A 39 5.67 -1.11 -1.79
N ASP A 40 6.23 -1.29 -2.99
CA ASP A 40 6.51 -0.17 -3.91
C ASP A 40 5.24 0.61 -4.27
N ILE A 41 4.13 -0.10 -4.52
CA ILE A 41 2.83 0.54 -4.82
C ILE A 41 2.35 1.36 -3.61
N LEU A 42 2.43 0.81 -2.40
CA LEU A 42 1.93 1.46 -1.19
C LEU A 42 2.80 2.66 -0.78
N ASP A 43 4.11 2.59 -1.00
CA ASP A 43 5.05 3.69 -0.77
C ASP A 43 4.80 4.88 -1.74
N VAL A 44 4.53 4.57 -3.01
CA VAL A 44 4.14 5.57 -4.01
C VAL A 44 2.82 6.25 -3.64
N VAL A 45 1.83 5.48 -3.16
CA VAL A 45 0.55 6.03 -2.69
C VAL A 45 0.74 6.94 -1.49
N LYS A 46 1.55 6.52 -0.51
CA LYS A 46 1.86 7.31 0.69
C LYS A 46 2.54 8.62 0.33
N THR A 47 3.53 8.57 -0.57
CA THR A 47 4.22 9.76 -1.08
C THR A 47 3.26 10.74 -1.76
N GLN A 48 2.33 10.24 -2.58
CA GLN A 48 1.34 11.09 -3.24
C GLN A 48 0.36 11.72 -2.25
N ALA A 49 -0.09 10.96 -1.24
CA ALA A 49 -0.94 11.48 -0.19
C ALA A 49 -0.27 12.62 0.59
N GLU A 50 1.02 12.50 0.91
CA GLU A 50 1.82 13.59 1.51
C GLU A 50 1.87 14.82 0.60
N VAL A 51 2.18 14.66 -0.70
CA VAL A 51 2.24 15.78 -1.66
C VAL A 51 0.89 16.49 -1.81
N MET A 52 -0.20 15.74 -1.70
CA MET A 52 -1.56 16.25 -1.85
C MET A 52 -2.21 16.68 -0.53
N GLU A 53 -1.48 16.61 0.59
CA GLU A 53 -1.98 16.87 1.95
C GLU A 53 -3.23 16.04 2.32
N VAL A 54 -3.35 14.82 1.78
CA VAL A 54 -4.44 13.89 2.07
C VAL A 54 -4.06 13.00 3.26
N PRO A 55 -4.84 12.97 4.34
CA PRO A 55 -4.59 12.06 5.46
C PRO A 55 -4.62 10.59 5.03
N LEU A 56 -3.63 9.80 5.44
CA LEU A 56 -3.57 8.36 5.12
C LEU A 56 -4.81 7.59 5.61
N SER A 57 -5.47 8.06 6.67
CA SER A 57 -6.75 7.51 7.16
C SER A 57 -7.89 7.63 6.15
N GLU A 58 -7.88 8.67 5.31
CA GLU A 58 -8.90 8.85 4.26
C GLU A 58 -8.74 7.84 3.14
N ILE A 59 -7.50 7.38 2.88
CA ILE A 59 -7.21 6.40 1.82
C ILE A 59 -7.05 4.95 2.34
N GLY A 60 -7.45 4.68 3.59
CA GLY A 60 -7.43 3.33 4.16
C GLY A 60 -6.06 2.84 4.66
N LEU A 61 -5.09 3.74 4.83
CA LEU A 61 -3.72 3.45 5.28
C LEU A 61 -3.38 4.01 6.68
N GLY A 62 -4.37 4.49 7.44
CA GLY A 62 -4.13 5.21 8.70
C GLY A 62 -3.21 4.51 9.70
N ASP A 63 -3.36 3.20 9.87
CA ASP A 63 -2.54 2.38 10.79
C ASP A 63 -1.58 1.43 10.06
N PHE A 64 -1.41 1.60 8.75
CA PHE A 64 -0.61 0.68 7.94
C PHE A 64 0.83 1.16 7.82
N ASP A 65 1.76 0.31 8.24
CA ASP A 65 3.19 0.50 8.02
C ASP A 65 3.67 -0.38 6.85
N PRO A 66 3.98 0.20 5.67
CA PRO A 66 4.50 -0.57 4.53
C PRO A 66 5.79 -1.33 4.86
N ASP A 67 6.65 -0.79 5.74
CA ASP A 67 7.91 -1.42 6.10
C ASP A 67 7.70 -2.79 6.78
N SER A 68 6.52 -3.01 7.37
CA SER A 68 6.13 -4.31 7.92
C SER A 68 6.07 -5.44 6.87
N LEU A 69 5.95 -5.12 5.58
CA LEU A 69 5.94 -6.09 4.48
C LEU A 69 7.32 -6.64 4.12
N LEU A 70 8.39 -5.91 4.44
CA LEU A 70 9.75 -6.24 3.98
C LEU A 70 10.48 -7.25 4.86
N GLY A 71 9.85 -7.73 5.94
CA GLY A 71 10.43 -8.67 6.88
C GLY A 71 11.65 -8.12 7.63
N PRO A 72 12.21 -8.87 8.60
CA PRO A 72 13.42 -8.44 9.27
C PRO A 72 14.56 -8.35 8.26
N ARG A 73 15.15 -7.16 8.12
CA ARG A 73 16.35 -6.92 7.31
C ARG A 73 17.42 -7.93 7.75
N ARG A 74 17.67 -8.95 6.92
CA ARG A 74 18.79 -9.87 7.12
C ARG A 74 20.06 -9.06 6.94
N ALA A 75 20.75 -8.78 8.04
CA ALA A 75 22.11 -8.26 8.01
C ALA A 75 22.96 -9.26 7.20
N ALA A 76 23.52 -8.77 6.09
CA ALA A 76 24.44 -9.51 5.22
C ALA A 76 25.80 -9.70 5.91
#